data_AF-A0A0T6AW30-F1
#
_entry.id   AF-A0A0T6AW30-F1
#
_cell.length_a   1.000
_cell.length_b   1.000
_cell.length_c   1.000
_cell.angle_alpha   90.00
_cell.angle_beta   90.00
_cell.angle_gamma   90.00
#
_symmetry.space_group_name_H-M   'P 1'
#
loop_
_entity.id
_entity.type
_entity.pdbx_description
1 polymer ?
#
loop_
_entity_poly.entity_id
_entity_poly.type
_entity_poly.pdbx_seq_one_letter_code
_entity_poly.pdbx_strand_id
1 'polypeptide(L)'
;MSNILSCLIILFRVFEWAHGHGRLMDPPARNSMWRFGFPNPVNYNDNELFCGGFAVQWEQNKGKCGLCGDSFHLEEPRPHEAGGTFAKGIISRHYSVGQEIEIEVELTANHYGRFDIKLCPNNNPSQEATQECFDRHPLYLSGTKDLSYYIPEDGKKKAIFKYKVRLPAYVTCTQCVMQWTYYTGNQWGECENGTLAQGCGASETFRNCADVSVVTSTGVGVPPLFVGVDNPYLLYYRDYRKPAPYNVVPLVVHEQVCIPHSLYKKIPGMNEWCETNCLKYPPNCPSKICQCPTTCDAIGELEGREGADVYCMDQCIVYPPKCPTDKCLCYE
;
A
#
# COMPACT_ATOMS: atom_id res chain seq x y z
N MET A 1 1.89 -56.68 -31.79
CA MET A 1 0.92 -56.03 -30.90
C MET A 1 1.63 -55.65 -29.60
N SER A 2 2.00 -54.39 -29.44
CA SER A 2 2.07 -53.74 -28.12
C SER A 2 2.16 -52.23 -28.38
N ASN A 3 1.01 -51.57 -28.24
CA ASN A 3 0.89 -50.12 -28.26
C ASN A 3 1.39 -49.60 -26.91
N ILE A 4 2.49 -48.85 -26.89
CA ILE A 4 2.82 -48.01 -25.73
C ILE A 4 2.33 -46.61 -26.07
N LEU A 5 1.17 -46.29 -25.48
CA LEU A 5 0.53 -45.00 -25.51
C LEU A 5 1.41 -44.01 -24.74
N SER A 6 2.12 -43.13 -25.43
CA SER A 6 2.81 -42.00 -24.80
C SER A 6 1.78 -41.05 -24.19
N CYS A 7 1.56 -41.16 -22.88
CA CYS A 7 0.82 -40.17 -22.11
C CYS A 7 1.64 -38.87 -22.08
N LEU A 8 1.23 -37.88 -22.86
CA LEU A 8 1.68 -36.50 -22.69
C LEU A 8 1.11 -36.00 -21.36
N ILE A 9 1.92 -36.01 -20.31
CA ILE A 9 1.62 -35.30 -19.06
C ILE A 9 1.80 -33.81 -19.38
N ILE A 10 0.70 -33.13 -19.70
CA ILE A 10 0.66 -31.67 -19.69
C ILE A 10 0.75 -31.26 -18.22
N LEU A 11 1.96 -30.93 -17.78
CA LEU A 11 2.19 -30.17 -16.55
C LEU A 11 1.49 -28.81 -16.74
N PHE A 12 0.25 -28.70 -16.30
CA PHE A 12 -0.36 -27.42 -16.00
C PHE A 12 0.49 -26.77 -14.91
N ARG A 13 1.46 -25.94 -15.30
CA ARG A 13 2.00 -24.91 -14.41
C ARG A 13 0.81 -24.03 -14.07
N VAL A 14 0.21 -24.27 -12.90
CA VAL A 14 -0.65 -23.28 -12.26
C VAL A 14 0.29 -22.11 -12.00
N PHE A 15 0.27 -21.12 -12.89
CA PHE A 15 0.82 -19.81 -12.59
C PHE A 15 -0.10 -19.23 -11.53
N GLU A 16 0.19 -19.51 -10.27
CA GLU A 16 -0.43 -18.77 -9.18
C GLU A 16 0.00 -17.32 -9.35
N TRP A 17 -0.97 -16.47 -9.63
CA TRP A 17 -0.77 -15.03 -9.69
C TRP A 17 -0.47 -14.56 -8.27
N ALA A 18 0.79 -14.29 -8.01
CA ALA A 18 1.21 -13.68 -6.77
C ALA A 18 0.75 -12.22 -6.80
N HIS A 19 -0.06 -11.82 -5.82
CA HIS A 19 -0.69 -10.50 -5.78
C HIS A 19 0.21 -9.55 -5.01
N GLY A 20 0.45 -8.38 -5.59
CA GLY A 20 1.04 -7.26 -4.87
C GLY A 20 0.20 -6.84 -3.69
N HIS A 21 0.85 -6.27 -2.68
CA HIS A 21 0.17 -5.64 -1.58
C HIS A 21 0.95 -4.44 -1.11
N GLY A 22 0.33 -3.27 -1.19
CA GLY A 22 1.02 -2.01 -0.94
C GLY A 22 0.09 -0.86 -0.58
N ARG A 23 0.59 0.05 0.24
CA ARG A 23 -0.12 1.25 0.66
C ARG A 23 0.79 2.46 0.77
N LEU A 24 0.24 3.62 0.45
CA LEU A 24 0.85 4.92 0.72
C LEU A 24 0.63 5.29 2.20
N MET A 25 1.73 5.53 2.91
CA MET A 25 1.77 5.79 4.34
C MET A 25 2.12 7.26 4.68
N ASP A 26 2.96 7.92 3.89
CA ASP A 26 3.18 9.38 4.01
C ASP A 26 3.17 10.03 2.62
N PRO A 27 2.27 10.99 2.33
CA PRO A 27 1.12 11.37 3.16
C PRO A 27 0.14 10.19 3.37
N PRO A 28 -0.49 10.04 4.55
CA PRO A 28 -1.44 8.95 4.78
C PRO A 28 -2.58 9.00 3.78
N ALA A 29 -2.75 7.92 3.02
CA ALA A 29 -3.84 7.78 2.07
C ALA A 29 -5.17 7.41 2.75
N ARG A 30 -6.30 7.71 2.11
CA ARG A 30 -7.68 7.54 2.62
C ARG A 30 -7.93 6.17 3.26
N ASN A 31 -7.39 5.12 2.64
CA ASN A 31 -7.41 3.72 3.09
C ASN A 31 -6.59 3.46 4.37
N SER A 32 -5.48 4.16 4.55
CA SER A 32 -4.51 3.94 5.64
C SER A 32 -4.63 4.96 6.78
N MET A 33 -5.43 6.03 6.63
CA MET A 33 -5.54 7.12 7.60
C MET A 33 -5.84 6.63 9.04
N TRP A 34 -6.64 5.57 9.19
CA TRP A 34 -6.98 5.00 10.50
C TRP A 34 -5.74 4.50 11.27
N ARG A 35 -4.66 4.08 10.58
CA ARG A 35 -3.38 3.65 11.19
C ARG A 35 -2.63 4.77 11.89
N PHE A 36 -2.99 6.00 11.59
CA PHE A 36 -2.43 7.22 12.17
C PHE A 36 -3.39 7.86 13.20
N GLY A 37 -4.50 7.19 13.53
CA GLY A 37 -5.50 7.69 14.48
C GLY A 37 -6.52 8.66 13.89
N PHE A 38 -6.52 8.91 12.58
CA PHE A 38 -7.59 9.70 11.96
C PHE A 38 -8.94 8.98 12.13
N PRO A 39 -10.07 9.71 12.17
CA PRO A 39 -11.41 9.14 12.37
C PRO A 39 -11.98 8.46 11.10
N ASN A 40 -11.13 7.93 10.23
CA ASN A 40 -11.54 7.15 9.08
C ASN A 40 -12.00 5.75 9.54
N PRO A 41 -12.98 5.14 8.86
CA PRO A 41 -13.31 3.73 9.11
C PRO A 41 -12.07 2.84 8.96
N VAL A 42 -11.97 1.82 9.81
CA VAL A 42 -10.87 0.84 9.74
C VAL A 42 -10.99 0.04 8.45
N ASN A 43 -9.89 -0.04 7.70
CA ASN A 43 -9.74 -0.92 6.55
C ASN A 43 -8.50 -1.82 6.79
N TYR A 44 -8.72 -3.06 7.21
CA TYR A 44 -7.63 -4.00 7.43
C TYR A 44 -6.91 -4.39 6.12
N ASN A 45 -7.60 -4.30 4.99
CA ASN A 45 -7.07 -4.58 3.65
C ASN A 45 -6.69 -3.27 2.92
N ASP A 46 -6.18 -2.29 3.67
CA ASP A 46 -5.77 -1.01 3.12
C ASP A 46 -4.56 -1.12 2.16
N ASN A 47 -3.89 -2.25 2.14
CA ASN A 47 -2.84 -2.61 1.17
C ASN A 47 -3.38 -3.25 -0.13
N GLU A 48 -4.69 -3.42 -0.31
CA GLU A 48 -5.34 -4.14 -1.43
C GLU A 48 -6.09 -3.22 -2.41
N LEU A 49 -5.68 -1.96 -2.59
CA LEU A 49 -6.28 -1.08 -3.60
C LEU A 49 -5.69 -1.30 -5.00
N PHE A 50 -5.79 -2.55 -5.44
CA PHE A 50 -5.27 -3.14 -6.68
C PHE A 50 -6.24 -3.13 -7.88
N CYS A 51 -7.13 -2.14 -7.98
CA CYS A 51 -8.10 -2.03 -9.08
C CYS A 51 -9.08 -3.21 -9.21
N GLY A 52 -9.23 -4.01 -8.14
CA GLY A 52 -10.00 -5.26 -8.09
C GLY A 52 -9.21 -6.52 -8.47
N GLY A 53 -7.89 -6.41 -8.64
CA GLY A 53 -7.00 -7.49 -9.05
C GLY A 53 -6.80 -7.54 -10.57
N PHE A 54 -5.74 -8.23 -11.00
CA PHE A 54 -5.27 -8.21 -12.39
C PHE A 54 -6.35 -8.59 -13.43
N ALA A 55 -7.01 -9.75 -13.29
CA ALA A 55 -8.04 -10.18 -14.25
C ALA A 55 -9.22 -9.20 -14.30
N VAL A 56 -9.66 -8.70 -13.14
CA VAL A 56 -10.77 -7.75 -13.06
C VAL A 56 -10.40 -6.45 -13.78
N GLN A 57 -9.19 -5.93 -13.57
CA GLN A 57 -8.72 -4.73 -14.24
C GLN A 57 -8.63 -4.94 -15.77
N TRP A 58 -7.91 -5.97 -16.22
CA TRP A 58 -7.53 -6.08 -17.63
C TRP A 58 -8.54 -6.82 -18.50
N GLU A 59 -9.14 -7.90 -17.99
CA GLU A 59 -10.07 -8.72 -18.77
C GLU A 59 -11.50 -8.17 -18.71
N GLN A 60 -11.98 -7.85 -17.51
CA GLN A 60 -13.34 -7.34 -17.29
C GLN A 60 -13.43 -5.82 -17.54
N ASN A 61 -12.59 -5.03 -16.88
CA ASN A 61 -12.65 -3.57 -16.92
C ASN A 61 -11.81 -2.96 -18.06
N LYS A 62 -11.21 -3.77 -18.93
CA LYS A 62 -10.45 -3.33 -20.13
C LYS A 62 -9.32 -2.36 -19.80
N GLY A 63 -8.55 -2.69 -18.75
CA GLY A 63 -7.42 -1.91 -18.24
C GLY A 63 -7.82 -0.74 -17.33
N LYS A 64 -9.12 -0.48 -17.14
CA LYS A 64 -9.60 0.64 -16.32
C LYS A 64 -9.52 0.31 -14.83
N CYS A 65 -9.18 1.34 -14.06
CA CYS A 65 -9.10 1.34 -12.61
C CYS A 65 -9.82 2.57 -12.06
N GLY A 66 -10.40 2.47 -10.85
CA GLY A 66 -10.88 3.64 -10.13
C GLY A 66 -9.76 4.66 -9.89
N LEU A 67 -10.12 5.92 -9.65
CA LEU A 67 -9.14 6.99 -9.46
C LEU A 67 -8.26 6.73 -8.23
N CYS A 68 -8.86 6.13 -7.20
CA CYS A 68 -8.20 5.85 -5.94
C CYS A 68 -8.03 4.34 -5.67
N GLY A 69 -7.96 3.52 -6.73
CA GLY A 69 -7.57 2.10 -6.65
C GLY A 69 -8.70 1.11 -6.40
N ASP A 70 -9.93 1.60 -6.22
CA ASP A 70 -11.13 0.80 -6.26
C ASP A 70 -11.31 0.11 -7.64
N SER A 71 -12.05 -1.00 -7.69
CA SER A 71 -12.38 -1.62 -8.97
C SER A 71 -13.28 -0.71 -9.80
N PHE A 72 -12.97 -0.59 -11.09
CA PHE A 72 -13.64 0.37 -11.97
C PHE A 72 -15.15 0.14 -12.11
N HIS A 73 -15.61 -1.11 -12.07
CA HIS A 73 -17.04 -1.45 -12.23
C HIS A 73 -17.89 -1.21 -10.98
N LEU A 74 -17.29 -0.85 -9.84
CA LEU A 74 -18.06 -0.49 -8.65
C LEU A 74 -18.92 0.76 -8.92
N GLU A 75 -20.09 0.81 -8.30
CA GLU A 75 -20.97 1.99 -8.37
C GLU A 75 -20.29 3.22 -7.77
N GLU A 76 -20.57 4.37 -8.36
CA GLU A 76 -20.05 5.65 -7.90
C GLU A 76 -20.98 6.29 -6.84
N PRO A 77 -20.44 6.96 -5.81
CA PRO A 77 -19.01 7.13 -5.54
C PRO A 77 -18.37 5.84 -5.02
N ARG A 78 -17.21 5.48 -5.58
CA ARG A 78 -16.46 4.31 -5.10
C ARG A 78 -15.94 4.58 -3.68
N PRO A 79 -15.65 3.54 -2.88
CA PRO A 79 -15.33 3.71 -1.46
C PRO A 79 -14.22 4.72 -1.13
N HIS A 80 -13.20 4.85 -1.99
CA HIS A 80 -12.06 5.75 -1.79
C HIS A 80 -12.12 7.01 -2.64
N GLU A 81 -13.22 7.25 -3.36
CA GLU A 81 -13.51 8.46 -4.14
C GLU A 81 -14.46 9.39 -3.35
N ALA A 82 -14.53 10.68 -3.70
CA ALA A 82 -15.24 11.74 -3.01
C ALA A 82 -16.72 11.38 -2.79
N GLY A 83 -17.18 11.49 -1.54
CA GLY A 83 -18.50 11.00 -1.12
C GLY A 83 -18.53 9.53 -0.70
N GLY A 84 -17.47 8.77 -0.97
CA GLY A 84 -17.29 7.39 -0.55
C GLY A 84 -16.98 7.23 0.95
N THR A 85 -16.95 5.97 1.39
CA THR A 85 -16.75 5.58 2.79
C THR A 85 -15.47 6.15 3.40
N PHE A 86 -14.36 6.15 2.66
CA PHE A 86 -13.02 6.53 3.13
C PHE A 86 -12.60 7.95 2.72
N ALA A 87 -13.24 8.55 1.71
CA ALA A 87 -12.96 9.92 1.29
C ALA A 87 -13.71 10.95 2.17
N LYS A 88 -13.21 11.17 3.38
CA LYS A 88 -13.80 12.08 4.36
C LYS A 88 -13.44 13.56 4.16
N GLY A 89 -12.58 13.89 3.19
CA GLY A 89 -12.11 15.26 2.96
C GLY A 89 -11.18 15.79 4.05
N ILE A 90 -10.59 14.90 4.86
CA ILE A 90 -9.67 15.26 5.94
C ILE A 90 -8.27 15.46 5.36
N ILE A 91 -7.68 16.62 5.60
CA ILE A 91 -6.31 16.93 5.17
C ILE A 91 -5.32 16.17 6.05
N SER A 92 -4.57 15.23 5.46
CA SER A 92 -3.63 14.37 6.19
C SER A 92 -2.25 15.00 6.35
N ARG A 93 -1.88 15.95 5.47
CA ARG A 93 -0.62 16.71 5.50
C ARG A 93 -0.81 18.11 4.93
N HIS A 94 0.01 19.05 5.42
CA HIS A 94 0.09 20.43 4.94
C HIS A 94 1.50 20.70 4.43
N TYR A 95 1.58 21.24 3.22
CA TYR A 95 2.85 21.52 2.56
C TYR A 95 2.92 22.97 2.06
N SER A 96 4.12 23.39 1.71
CA SER A 96 4.37 24.66 1.03
C SER A 96 4.69 24.42 -0.45
N VAL A 97 4.38 25.41 -1.29
CA VAL A 97 4.75 25.39 -2.72
C VAL A 97 6.24 25.09 -2.91
N GLY A 98 6.57 24.21 -3.85
CA GLY A 98 7.97 23.89 -4.17
C GLY A 98 8.70 23.01 -3.15
N GLN A 99 8.05 22.63 -2.04
CA GLN A 99 8.65 21.83 -0.97
C GLN A 99 9.07 20.45 -1.48
N GLU A 100 10.24 19.99 -1.04
CA GLU A 100 10.64 18.59 -1.13
C GLU A 100 9.99 17.83 0.02
N ILE A 101 9.16 16.85 -0.31
CA ILE A 101 8.42 16.05 0.66
C ILE A 101 8.91 14.61 0.63
N GLU A 102 8.93 13.95 1.78
CA GLU A 102 9.15 12.51 1.86
C GLU A 102 7.84 11.79 1.51
N ILE A 103 7.97 10.76 0.67
CA ILE A 103 6.94 9.79 0.37
C ILE A 103 7.33 8.49 1.05
N GLU A 104 6.44 7.94 1.85
CA GLU A 104 6.60 6.62 2.47
C GLU A 104 5.58 5.66 1.91
N VAL A 105 6.07 4.58 1.29
CA VAL A 105 5.25 3.47 0.78
C VAL A 105 5.61 2.22 1.56
N GLU A 106 4.61 1.51 2.06
CA GLU A 106 4.77 0.20 2.67
C GLU A 106 4.26 -0.88 1.72
N LEU A 107 5.16 -1.73 1.23
CA LEU A 107 4.80 -2.96 0.54
C LEU A 107 4.81 -4.12 1.53
N THR A 108 3.65 -4.73 1.71
CA THR A 108 3.48 -5.95 2.52
C THR A 108 3.79 -7.21 1.71
N ALA A 109 3.63 -7.13 0.38
CA ALA A 109 4.18 -8.06 -0.60
C ALA A 109 4.79 -7.26 -1.77
N ASN A 110 6.11 -7.33 -1.92
CA ASN A 110 6.89 -6.60 -2.92
C ASN A 110 7.03 -7.41 -4.21
N HIS A 111 6.50 -6.87 -5.31
CA HIS A 111 6.54 -7.48 -6.64
C HIS A 111 7.35 -6.65 -7.64
N TYR A 112 8.33 -5.89 -7.15
CA TYR A 112 9.21 -5.02 -7.95
C TYR A 112 8.42 -4.05 -8.82
N GLY A 113 9.04 -3.42 -9.82
CA GLY A 113 8.37 -2.45 -10.69
C GLY A 113 8.61 -1.03 -10.22
N ARG A 114 7.58 -0.18 -10.22
CA ARG A 114 7.79 1.26 -10.01
C ARG A 114 6.60 1.99 -9.36
N PHE A 115 6.92 3.08 -8.69
CA PHE A 115 5.95 4.01 -8.12
C PHE A 115 5.94 5.34 -8.87
N ASP A 116 4.73 5.84 -9.15
CA ASP A 116 4.49 7.16 -9.70
C ASP A 116 3.66 7.99 -8.71
N ILE A 117 3.92 9.28 -8.64
CA ILE A 117 3.12 10.22 -7.83
C ILE A 117 2.61 11.36 -8.71
N LYS A 118 1.32 11.64 -8.61
CA LYS A 118 0.65 12.78 -9.26
C LYS A 118 -0.12 13.58 -8.23
N LEU A 119 -0.37 14.85 -8.54
CA LEU A 119 -1.13 15.77 -7.70
C LEU A 119 -2.30 16.37 -8.49
N CYS A 120 -3.44 16.61 -7.86
CA CYS A 120 -4.55 17.36 -8.45
C CYS A 120 -5.01 18.47 -7.48
N PRO A 121 -4.95 19.76 -7.87
CA PRO A 121 -5.49 20.87 -7.07
C PRO A 121 -7.02 20.93 -7.16
N ASN A 122 -7.71 20.09 -6.38
CA ASN A 122 -9.14 19.85 -6.48
C ASN A 122 -10.01 20.91 -5.76
N ASN A 123 -9.58 21.37 -4.57
CA ASN A 123 -10.19 22.45 -3.77
C ASN A 123 -11.65 22.23 -3.31
N ASN A 124 -12.23 21.05 -3.55
CA ASN A 124 -13.58 20.72 -3.12
C ASN A 124 -13.66 19.23 -2.73
N PRO A 125 -13.67 18.88 -1.42
CA PRO A 125 -13.68 17.48 -0.99
C PRO A 125 -14.96 16.72 -1.36
N SER A 126 -16.04 17.41 -1.75
CA SER A 126 -17.29 16.80 -2.21
C SER A 126 -17.31 16.52 -3.72
N GLN A 127 -16.27 16.92 -4.45
CA GLN A 127 -16.12 16.68 -5.87
C GLN A 127 -14.89 15.80 -6.10
N GLU A 128 -15.05 14.72 -6.86
CA GLU A 128 -13.93 13.83 -7.18
C GLU A 128 -12.97 14.54 -8.17
N ALA A 129 -11.68 14.28 -7.99
CA ALA A 129 -10.65 14.72 -8.92
C ALA A 129 -10.82 14.00 -10.28
N THR A 130 -10.09 14.41 -11.30
CA THR A 130 -10.10 13.70 -12.59
C THR A 130 -8.72 13.23 -12.97
N GLN A 131 -8.64 12.17 -13.79
CA GLN A 131 -7.37 11.66 -14.28
C GLN A 131 -6.62 12.73 -15.09
N GLU A 132 -7.34 13.57 -15.85
CA GLU A 132 -6.76 14.69 -16.60
C GLU A 132 -6.12 15.73 -15.68
N CYS A 133 -6.65 15.93 -14.47
CA CYS A 133 -6.07 16.83 -13.48
C CYS A 133 -4.74 16.28 -12.94
N PHE A 134 -4.70 14.99 -12.61
CA PHE A 134 -3.48 14.31 -12.17
C PHE A 134 -2.40 14.32 -13.25
N ASP A 135 -2.78 14.02 -14.50
CA ASP A 135 -1.84 13.91 -15.62
C ASP A 135 -1.19 15.25 -15.97
N ARG A 136 -1.78 16.38 -15.57
CA ARG A 136 -1.20 17.72 -15.71
C ARG A 136 -0.18 18.07 -14.64
N HIS A 137 -0.14 17.36 -13.51
CA HIS A 137 0.78 17.66 -12.40
C HIS A 137 1.46 16.38 -11.86
N PRO A 138 2.29 15.71 -12.68
CA PRO A 138 3.15 14.65 -12.19
C PRO A 138 4.24 15.23 -11.27
N LEU A 139 4.66 14.47 -10.26
CA LEU A 139 5.71 14.89 -9.33
C LEU A 139 7.03 14.23 -9.68
N TYR A 140 8.09 15.03 -9.77
CA TYR A 140 9.44 14.56 -10.02
C TYR A 140 10.11 14.09 -8.74
N LEU A 141 10.94 13.04 -8.86
CA LEU A 141 11.85 12.65 -7.79
C LEU A 141 12.82 13.81 -7.49
N SER A 142 13.05 14.06 -6.20
CA SER A 142 13.93 15.14 -5.75
C SER A 142 15.33 15.00 -6.32
N GLY A 143 15.85 16.08 -6.91
CA GLY A 143 17.19 16.12 -7.48
C GLY A 143 17.33 15.43 -8.84
N THR A 144 16.27 14.87 -9.42
CA THR A 144 16.29 14.26 -10.75
C THR A 144 15.21 14.83 -11.67
N LYS A 145 15.12 14.30 -12.90
CA LYS A 145 14.03 14.58 -13.85
C LYS A 145 13.10 13.37 -14.02
N ASP A 146 13.25 12.37 -13.15
CA ASP A 146 12.51 11.12 -13.23
C ASP A 146 11.16 11.29 -12.55
N LEU A 147 10.14 10.66 -13.14
CA LEU A 147 8.78 10.64 -12.60
C LEU A 147 8.46 9.35 -11.83
N SER A 148 9.32 8.34 -12.00
CA SER A 148 9.09 6.99 -11.51
C SER A 148 10.21 6.59 -10.55
N TYR A 149 9.85 6.16 -9.35
CA TYR A 149 10.77 5.47 -8.45
C TYR A 149 10.77 3.98 -8.79
N TYR A 150 11.91 3.44 -9.23
CA TYR A 150 12.06 2.01 -9.52
C TYR A 150 12.48 1.25 -8.26
N ILE A 151 11.77 0.16 -7.97
CA ILE A 151 12.06 -0.69 -6.82
C ILE A 151 13.32 -1.51 -7.11
N PRO A 152 14.33 -1.52 -6.22
CA PRO A 152 15.51 -2.37 -6.38
C PRO A 152 15.15 -3.86 -6.46
N GLU A 153 15.78 -4.58 -7.38
CA GLU A 153 15.55 -6.02 -7.63
C GLU A 153 16.08 -6.92 -6.50
N ASP A 154 16.96 -6.40 -5.63
CA ASP A 154 17.45 -7.07 -4.42
C ASP A 154 16.61 -6.74 -3.17
N GLY A 155 15.41 -6.17 -3.37
CA GLY A 155 14.51 -5.76 -2.32
C GLY A 155 14.00 -6.92 -1.45
N LYS A 156 13.70 -6.62 -0.18
CA LYS A 156 13.02 -7.56 0.72
C LYS A 156 11.58 -7.82 0.25
N LYS A 157 11.03 -8.99 0.59
CA LYS A 157 9.65 -9.39 0.32
C LYS A 157 8.61 -8.44 0.95
N LYS A 158 8.87 -7.97 2.18
CA LYS A 158 8.16 -6.85 2.83
C LYS A 158 9.15 -5.71 3.02
N ALA A 159 8.78 -4.50 2.65
CA ALA A 159 9.67 -3.35 2.68
C ALA A 159 8.93 -2.02 2.83
N ILE A 160 9.60 -1.07 3.50
CA ILE A 160 9.21 0.34 3.52
C ILE A 160 10.15 1.09 2.59
N PHE A 161 9.60 1.76 1.59
CA PHE A 161 10.32 2.59 0.66
C PHE A 161 10.11 4.05 1.03
N LYS A 162 11.22 4.76 1.24
CA LYS A 162 11.23 6.20 1.51
C LYS A 162 12.00 6.89 0.40
N TYR A 163 11.35 7.81 -0.28
CA TYR A 163 11.96 8.64 -1.32
C TYR A 163 11.36 10.04 -1.26
N LYS A 164 12.00 10.99 -1.95
CA LYS A 164 11.54 12.38 -1.94
C LYS A 164 11.03 12.78 -3.31
N VAL A 165 9.95 13.54 -3.31
CA VAL A 165 9.41 14.19 -4.51
C VAL A 165 9.30 15.69 -4.29
N ARG A 166 9.31 16.44 -5.38
CA ARG A 166 9.19 17.90 -5.33
C ARG A 166 7.80 18.35 -5.74
N LEU A 167 7.13 19.11 -4.86
CA LEU A 167 5.86 19.75 -5.19
C LEU A 167 6.05 20.87 -6.24
N PRO A 168 5.07 21.12 -7.11
CA PRO A 168 5.17 22.21 -8.07
C PRO A 168 5.23 23.57 -7.36
N ALA A 169 6.11 24.47 -7.81
CA ALA A 169 6.31 25.77 -7.17
C ALA A 169 5.18 26.78 -7.41
N TYR A 170 4.18 26.41 -8.22
CA TYR A 170 3.08 27.27 -8.68
C TYR A 170 1.69 26.68 -8.37
N VAL A 171 1.61 25.53 -7.70
CA VAL A 171 0.35 24.87 -7.37
C VAL A 171 0.02 25.10 -5.91
N THR A 172 -1.11 25.75 -5.65
CA THR A 172 -1.70 25.89 -4.32
C THR A 172 -3.08 25.28 -4.29
N CYS A 173 -3.47 24.72 -3.15
CA CYS A 173 -4.77 24.11 -2.97
C CYS A 173 -5.15 24.03 -1.48
N THR A 174 -6.43 24.28 -1.19
CA THR A 174 -7.02 24.03 0.12
C THR A 174 -7.23 22.53 0.35
N GLN A 175 -7.49 21.79 -0.73
CA GLN A 175 -7.52 20.33 -0.76
C GLN A 175 -6.98 19.88 -2.12
N CYS A 176 -5.76 19.35 -2.13
CA CYS A 176 -5.22 18.58 -3.23
C CYS A 176 -5.49 17.09 -2.99
N VAL A 177 -5.64 16.34 -4.07
CA VAL A 177 -5.52 14.88 -4.02
C VAL A 177 -4.13 14.50 -4.54
N MET A 178 -3.39 13.69 -3.79
CA MET A 178 -2.16 13.05 -4.24
C MET A 178 -2.48 11.60 -4.61
N GLN A 179 -2.21 11.21 -5.85
CA GLN A 179 -2.41 9.85 -6.35
C GLN A 179 -1.06 9.15 -6.41
N TRP A 180 -0.88 8.14 -5.56
CA TRP A 180 0.20 7.17 -5.70
C TRP A 180 -0.28 6.03 -6.59
N THR A 181 0.53 5.66 -7.58
CA THR A 181 0.29 4.48 -8.42
C THR A 181 1.49 3.55 -8.35
N TYR A 182 1.25 2.28 -8.08
CA TYR A 182 2.25 1.22 -8.15
C TYR A 182 1.93 0.31 -9.33
N TYR A 183 2.90 0.18 -10.24
CA TYR A 183 2.88 -0.80 -11.32
C TYR A 183 3.83 -1.94 -10.95
N THR A 184 3.29 -3.15 -10.76
CA THR A 184 4.13 -4.31 -10.41
C THR A 184 5.05 -4.70 -11.57
N GLY A 185 6.21 -5.25 -11.24
CA GLY A 185 7.23 -5.68 -12.20
C GLY A 185 7.33 -7.18 -12.41
N ASN A 186 6.52 -7.98 -11.71
CA ASN A 186 6.63 -9.44 -11.69
C ASN A 186 5.98 -10.14 -12.90
N GLN A 187 5.19 -9.43 -13.71
CA GLN A 187 4.42 -10.03 -14.81
C GLN A 187 5.24 -10.21 -16.08
N TRP A 188 4.95 -11.24 -16.87
CA TRP A 188 5.59 -11.50 -18.16
C TRP A 188 4.67 -11.05 -19.30
N GLY A 189 5.17 -10.18 -20.18
CA GLY A 189 4.35 -9.67 -21.28
C GLY A 189 5.18 -9.08 -22.41
N GLU A 190 4.48 -8.55 -23.41
CA GLU A 190 5.07 -7.94 -24.60
C GLU A 190 5.52 -6.50 -24.30
N CYS A 191 6.79 -6.23 -24.55
CA CYS A 191 7.41 -4.91 -24.45
C CYS A 191 7.11 -4.08 -25.71
N GLU A 192 7.31 -2.77 -25.67
CA GLU A 192 7.06 -1.86 -26.81
C GLU A 192 7.83 -2.22 -28.09
N ASN A 193 8.99 -2.88 -27.95
CA ASN A 193 9.80 -3.35 -29.06
C ASN A 193 9.37 -4.72 -29.63
N GLY A 194 8.23 -5.27 -29.17
CA GLY A 194 7.71 -6.58 -29.58
C GLY A 194 8.41 -7.78 -28.95
N THR A 195 9.37 -7.57 -28.04
CA THR A 195 10.00 -8.67 -27.28
C THR A 195 9.15 -9.06 -26.08
N LEU A 196 9.36 -10.26 -25.55
CA LEU A 196 8.70 -10.70 -24.32
C LEU A 196 9.70 -10.66 -23.17
N ALA A 197 9.34 -9.97 -22.09
CA ALA A 197 10.16 -9.89 -20.88
C ALA A 197 9.31 -9.73 -19.62
N GLN A 198 9.93 -10.00 -18.47
CA GLN A 198 9.36 -9.66 -17.18
C GLN A 198 9.29 -8.13 -17.00
N GLY A 199 8.20 -7.64 -16.39
CA GLY A 199 7.90 -6.23 -16.22
C GLY A 199 7.27 -5.55 -17.45
N CYS A 200 7.04 -6.27 -18.55
CA CYS A 200 6.41 -5.76 -19.75
C CYS A 200 4.94 -6.15 -19.86
N GLY A 201 4.19 -5.38 -20.66
CA GLY A 201 2.76 -5.59 -20.90
C GLY A 201 1.86 -5.01 -19.79
N ALA A 202 0.70 -5.63 -19.62
CA ALA A 202 -0.19 -5.31 -18.52
C ALA A 202 0.49 -5.61 -17.18
N SER A 203 0.24 -4.79 -16.17
CA SER A 203 0.73 -4.99 -14.79
C SER A 203 -0.44 -4.96 -13.82
N GLU A 204 -0.31 -5.65 -12.69
CA GLU A 204 -1.18 -5.37 -11.57
C GLU A 204 -0.91 -3.94 -11.09
N THR A 205 -1.98 -3.17 -10.90
CA THR A 205 -1.88 -1.75 -10.59
C THR A 205 -2.51 -1.49 -9.23
N PHE A 206 -1.78 -0.82 -8.34
CA PHE A 206 -2.33 -0.30 -7.09
C PHE A 206 -2.44 1.21 -7.18
N ARG A 207 -3.52 1.78 -6.63
CA ARG A 207 -3.65 3.23 -6.49
C ARG A 207 -4.13 3.60 -5.11
N ASN A 208 -3.55 4.63 -4.52
CA ASN A 208 -4.07 5.24 -3.31
C ASN A 208 -4.18 6.74 -3.50
N CYS A 209 -5.15 7.36 -2.81
CA CYS A 209 -5.33 8.80 -2.79
C CYS A 209 -5.13 9.34 -1.38
N ALA A 210 -4.34 10.41 -1.24
CA ALA A 210 -4.17 11.15 0.00
C ALA A 210 -4.65 12.60 -0.19
N ASP A 211 -5.41 13.12 0.77
CA ASP A 211 -5.88 14.51 0.76
C ASP A 211 -4.88 15.40 1.50
N VAL A 212 -4.29 16.38 0.82
CA VAL A 212 -3.23 17.26 1.37
C VAL A 212 -3.52 18.72 1.05
N SER A 213 -2.93 19.66 1.78
CA SER A 213 -2.99 21.09 1.43
C SER A 213 -1.63 21.58 0.93
N VAL A 214 -1.64 22.56 0.04
CA VAL A 214 -0.43 23.25 -0.43
C VAL A 214 -0.65 24.75 -0.38
N VAL A 215 0.08 25.43 0.51
CA VAL A 215 -0.04 26.88 0.74
C VAL A 215 1.18 27.63 0.22
N THR A 216 1.04 28.95 0.03
CA THR A 216 2.16 29.80 -0.32
C THR A 216 3.15 29.93 0.85
N SER A 217 4.44 29.91 0.54
CA SER A 217 5.50 30.12 1.53
C SER A 217 5.54 31.58 1.97
N THR A 218 4.73 31.96 2.95
CA THR A 218 4.76 33.32 3.54
C THR A 218 5.90 33.44 4.56
N GLY A 219 7.14 33.52 4.07
CA GLY A 219 8.28 34.05 4.82
C GLY A 219 8.89 33.17 5.94
N VAL A 220 10.19 32.86 5.76
CA VAL A 220 11.20 32.46 6.77
C VAL A 220 10.79 31.37 7.78
N GLY A 221 10.86 30.11 7.35
CA GLY A 221 10.95 28.96 8.25
C GLY A 221 10.19 27.76 7.73
N VAL A 222 10.83 26.59 7.74
CA VAL A 222 10.10 25.31 7.66
C VAL A 222 9.21 25.26 8.90
N PRO A 223 7.87 25.19 8.79
CA PRO A 223 7.03 25.03 9.96
C PRO A 223 7.47 23.79 10.74
N PRO A 224 7.50 23.81 12.08
CA PRO A 224 7.71 22.60 12.87
C PRO A 224 6.76 21.50 12.38
N LEU A 225 7.20 20.23 12.39
CA LEU A 225 6.41 19.04 12.01
C LEU A 225 5.01 18.94 12.67
N PHE A 226 4.73 19.76 13.69
CA PHE A 226 3.50 19.80 14.47
C PHE A 226 2.56 20.97 14.10
N VAL A 227 3.00 21.93 13.28
CA VAL A 227 2.14 23.06 12.86
C VAL A 227 1.32 22.62 11.66
N GLY A 228 0.00 22.49 11.86
CA GLY A 228 -0.95 22.02 10.83
C GLY A 228 -1.40 20.56 10.99
N VAL A 229 -1.16 19.91 12.12
CA VAL A 229 -1.69 18.55 12.33
C VAL A 229 -3.18 18.64 12.68
N ASP A 230 -4.05 18.47 11.67
CA ASP A 230 -5.52 18.42 11.83
C ASP A 230 -6.01 17.08 12.44
N ASN A 231 -5.09 16.24 12.92
CA ASN A 231 -5.42 14.99 13.59
C ASN A 231 -5.31 15.14 15.12
N PRO A 232 -6.40 15.49 15.84
CA PRO A 232 -6.39 15.65 17.28
C PRO A 232 -6.15 14.33 18.04
N TYR A 233 -6.21 13.19 17.34
CA TYR A 233 -6.02 11.86 17.93
C TYR A 233 -4.62 11.31 17.69
N LEU A 234 -3.76 11.97 16.90
CA LEU A 234 -2.40 11.50 16.63
C LEU A 234 -1.59 11.48 17.92
N LEU A 235 -1.20 10.28 18.34
CA LEU A 235 -0.37 10.08 19.52
C LEU A 235 1.10 10.14 19.11
N TYR A 236 1.93 10.63 20.03
CA TYR A 236 3.37 10.67 19.87
C TYR A 236 4.03 9.95 21.02
N TYR A 237 5.15 9.29 20.74
CA TYR A 237 6.01 8.74 21.77
C TYR A 237 7.43 9.28 21.62
N ARG A 238 8.18 9.23 22.72
CA ARG A 238 9.57 9.68 22.77
C ARG A 238 10.50 8.48 22.66
N ASP A 239 11.26 8.40 21.56
CA ASP A 239 12.32 7.42 21.37
C ASP A 239 13.66 7.97 21.89
N TYR A 240 14.03 7.55 23.10
CA TYR A 240 15.28 7.96 23.74
C TYR A 240 16.55 7.48 23.04
N ARG A 241 16.45 6.59 22.04
CA ARG A 241 17.58 6.16 21.22
C ARG A 241 17.96 7.21 20.17
N LYS A 242 17.09 8.18 19.89
CA LYS A 242 17.33 9.25 18.92
C LYS A 242 17.69 10.58 19.62
N PRO A 243 18.54 11.42 19.02
CA PRO A 243 18.83 12.75 19.55
C PRO A 243 17.63 13.70 19.39
N ALA A 244 17.44 14.60 20.35
CA ALA A 244 16.49 15.70 20.21
C ALA A 244 16.96 16.66 19.09
N PRO A 245 16.05 17.27 18.30
CA PRO A 245 14.59 17.22 18.42
C PRO A 245 13.91 16.02 17.72
N TYR A 246 14.66 15.13 17.09
CA TYR A 246 14.14 13.99 16.29
C TYR A 246 13.69 12.77 17.12
N ASN A 247 13.62 12.95 18.45
CA ASN A 247 13.26 11.89 19.38
C ASN A 247 11.77 11.81 19.68
N VAL A 248 10.95 12.71 19.13
CA VAL A 248 9.48 12.64 19.21
C VAL A 248 8.97 12.18 17.86
N VAL A 249 8.31 11.02 17.84
CA VAL A 249 7.84 10.37 16.61
C VAL A 249 6.35 10.05 16.73
N PRO A 250 5.58 10.14 15.63
CA PRO A 250 4.18 9.76 15.62
C PRO A 250 4.04 8.25 15.84
N LEU A 251 3.01 7.85 16.59
CA LEU A 251 2.57 6.47 16.67
C LEU A 251 1.82 6.14 15.37
N VAL A 252 2.27 5.10 14.68
CA VAL A 252 1.69 4.56 13.43
C VAL A 252 1.60 3.05 13.59
N VAL A 253 0.45 2.46 13.24
CA VAL A 253 0.21 1.01 13.28
C VAL A 253 0.58 0.40 11.92
N HIS A 254 1.68 -0.37 11.87
CA HIS A 254 2.19 -0.98 10.63
C HIS A 254 1.79 -2.46 10.48
N GLU A 255 1.32 -3.08 11.55
CA GLU A 255 0.89 -4.47 11.59
C GLU A 255 -0.23 -4.71 10.58
N GLN A 256 -0.07 -5.74 9.74
CA GLN A 256 -1.03 -6.06 8.68
C GLN A 256 -2.09 -7.06 9.16
N VAL A 257 -1.67 -8.04 9.96
CA VAL A 257 -2.54 -9.04 10.57
C VAL A 257 -1.96 -9.43 11.93
N CYS A 258 -2.83 -9.72 12.89
CA CYS A 258 -2.45 -10.24 14.19
C CYS A 258 -3.28 -11.46 14.55
N ILE A 259 -2.60 -12.53 14.92
CA ILE A 259 -3.21 -13.83 15.23
C ILE A 259 -2.89 -14.23 16.68
N PRO A 260 -3.74 -15.06 17.31
CA PRO A 260 -3.44 -15.60 18.62
C PRO A 260 -2.23 -16.51 18.59
N HIS A 261 -1.45 -16.48 19.67
CA HIS A 261 -0.45 -17.51 19.92
C HIS A 261 -1.08 -18.91 19.99
N SER A 262 -0.23 -19.92 19.80
CA SER A 262 -0.63 -21.34 19.76
C SER A 262 -1.49 -21.78 20.95
N LEU A 263 -1.26 -21.22 22.14
CA LEU A 263 -2.04 -21.50 23.36
C LEU A 263 -3.49 -20.99 23.29
N TYR A 264 -3.75 -19.91 22.55
CA TYR A 264 -5.05 -19.25 22.48
C TYR A 264 -5.78 -19.50 21.14
N LYS A 265 -5.10 -20.08 20.14
CA LYS A 265 -5.64 -20.34 18.79
C LYS A 265 -6.95 -21.17 18.78
N LYS A 266 -7.17 -22.02 19.78
CA LYS A 266 -8.39 -22.86 19.86
C LYS A 266 -9.60 -22.15 20.45
N ILE A 267 -9.44 -20.94 21.00
CA ILE A 267 -10.54 -20.18 21.59
C ILE A 267 -11.31 -19.48 20.46
N PRO A 268 -12.63 -19.71 20.31
CA PRO A 268 -13.44 -19.04 19.30
C PRO A 268 -13.36 -17.51 19.41
N GLY A 269 -13.22 -16.83 18.27
CA GLY A 269 -13.15 -15.36 18.21
C GLY A 269 -11.77 -14.76 18.48
N MET A 270 -10.74 -15.56 18.84
CA MET A 270 -9.43 -14.99 19.16
C MET A 270 -8.69 -14.38 17.98
N ASN A 271 -8.92 -14.84 16.75
CA ASN A 271 -8.37 -14.17 15.55
C ASN A 271 -8.89 -12.74 15.44
N GLU A 272 -10.20 -12.55 15.51
CA GLU A 272 -10.84 -11.22 15.46
C GLU A 272 -10.44 -10.36 16.65
N TRP A 273 -10.32 -10.96 17.84
CA TRP A 273 -9.89 -10.25 19.04
C TRP A 273 -8.45 -9.74 18.91
N CYS A 274 -7.52 -10.57 18.43
CA CYS A 274 -6.14 -10.19 18.21
C CYS A 274 -6.04 -9.13 17.11
N GLU A 275 -6.71 -9.33 15.98
CA GLU A 275 -6.75 -8.35 14.90
C GLU A 275 -7.22 -6.98 15.42
N THR A 276 -8.39 -6.95 16.04
CA THR A 276 -9.01 -5.70 16.49
C THR A 276 -8.21 -5.03 17.60
N ASN A 277 -7.75 -5.79 18.61
CA ASN A 277 -7.05 -5.17 19.74
C ASN A 277 -5.61 -4.79 19.41
N CYS A 278 -4.94 -5.54 18.54
CA CYS A 278 -3.57 -5.23 18.17
C CYS A 278 -3.49 -4.10 17.13
N LEU A 279 -4.46 -3.99 16.21
CA LEU A 279 -4.41 -2.96 15.17
C LEU A 279 -5.18 -1.68 15.52
N LYS A 280 -6.08 -1.68 16.52
CA LYS A 280 -6.76 -0.43 16.94
C LYS A 280 -5.77 0.67 17.31
N TYR A 281 -6.24 1.92 17.32
CA TYR A 281 -5.42 3.07 17.67
C TYR A 281 -5.89 3.72 18.99
N PRO A 282 -5.08 3.78 20.06
CA PRO A 282 -3.78 3.12 20.22
C PRO A 282 -3.89 1.60 20.38
N PRO A 283 -2.86 0.85 19.94
CA PRO A 283 -2.89 -0.61 19.96
C PRO A 283 -2.79 -1.15 21.39
N ASN A 284 -3.51 -2.25 21.64
CA ASN A 284 -3.43 -3.04 22.87
C ASN A 284 -3.16 -4.50 22.48
N CYS A 285 -1.89 -4.84 22.27
CA CYS A 285 -1.48 -6.17 21.82
C CYS A 285 -0.64 -6.87 22.89
N PRO A 286 -1.24 -7.67 23.80
CA PRO A 286 -0.46 -8.44 24.75
C PRO A 286 0.34 -9.53 24.04
N SER A 287 1.67 -9.40 24.02
CA SER A 287 2.60 -10.33 23.35
C SER A 287 2.60 -11.76 23.87
N LYS A 288 1.89 -12.05 24.97
CA LYS A 288 1.66 -13.43 25.46
C LYS A 288 0.42 -14.08 24.85
N ILE A 289 -0.47 -13.28 24.26
CA ILE A 289 -1.78 -13.69 23.77
C ILE A 289 -1.81 -13.62 22.24
N CYS A 290 -1.31 -12.53 21.67
CA CYS A 290 -1.31 -12.28 20.23
C CYS A 290 0.12 -12.08 19.71
N GLN A 291 0.31 -12.42 18.44
CA GLN A 291 1.50 -12.16 17.65
C GLN A 291 1.09 -11.54 16.31
N CYS A 292 1.92 -10.67 15.76
CA CYS A 292 1.67 -9.92 14.53
C CYS A 292 2.76 -10.24 13.51
N PRO A 293 2.72 -11.43 12.86
CA PRO A 293 3.82 -11.90 12.05
C PRO A 293 4.12 -10.93 10.90
N THR A 294 5.41 -10.69 10.67
CA THR A 294 5.90 -9.84 9.58
C THR A 294 6.56 -10.64 8.46
N THR A 295 6.92 -11.88 8.76
CA THR A 295 7.62 -12.80 7.86
C THR A 295 6.98 -14.18 7.93
N CYS A 296 6.90 -14.86 6.78
CA CYS A 296 6.47 -16.24 6.68
C CYS A 296 7.38 -16.99 5.71
N ASP A 297 7.85 -18.17 6.15
CA ASP A 297 8.68 -19.06 5.36
C ASP A 297 7.91 -20.32 4.99
N ALA A 298 8.20 -20.84 3.80
CA ALA A 298 7.70 -22.12 3.34
C ALA A 298 8.39 -23.27 4.07
N ILE A 299 7.59 -24.18 4.60
CA ILE A 299 8.03 -25.39 5.30
C ILE A 299 7.41 -26.64 4.66
N GLY A 300 7.89 -27.81 5.04
CA GLY A 300 7.30 -29.08 4.61
C GLY A 300 7.42 -29.26 3.10
N GLU A 301 6.30 -29.51 2.42
CA GLU A 301 6.35 -29.79 0.98
C GLU A 301 6.74 -28.59 0.09
N LEU A 302 6.61 -27.37 0.62
CA LEU A 302 6.94 -26.13 -0.09
C LEU A 302 8.38 -25.65 0.18
N GLU A 303 9.07 -26.26 1.15
CA GLU A 303 10.41 -25.85 1.57
C GLU A 303 11.41 -25.87 0.40
N GLY A 304 12.19 -24.79 0.25
CA GLY A 304 13.21 -24.63 -0.79
C GLY A 304 12.69 -24.40 -2.21
N ARG A 305 11.37 -24.31 -2.42
CA ARG A 305 10.79 -23.98 -3.73
C ARG A 305 10.84 -22.48 -3.98
N GLU A 306 11.28 -22.11 -5.17
CA GLU A 306 11.30 -20.72 -5.61
C GLU A 306 9.89 -20.10 -5.54
N GLY A 307 9.78 -18.92 -4.90
CA GLY A 307 8.52 -18.20 -4.72
C GLY A 307 7.60 -18.72 -3.61
N ALA A 308 7.91 -19.87 -2.97
CA ALA A 308 7.00 -20.46 -1.98
C ALA A 308 6.86 -19.63 -0.70
N ASP A 309 7.92 -18.96 -0.26
CA ASP A 309 7.81 -18.05 0.88
C ASP A 309 6.92 -16.84 0.57
N VAL A 310 6.94 -16.35 -0.68
CA VAL A 310 6.06 -15.25 -1.12
C VAL A 310 4.61 -15.72 -1.08
N TYR A 311 4.34 -16.92 -1.57
CA TYR A 311 3.04 -17.58 -1.39
C TYR A 311 2.63 -17.64 0.08
N CYS A 312 3.52 -18.04 0.99
CA CYS A 312 3.21 -18.06 2.42
C CYS A 312 2.90 -16.67 2.98
N MET A 313 3.63 -15.64 2.58
CA MET A 313 3.32 -14.26 2.97
C MET A 313 1.96 -13.82 2.44
N ASP A 314 1.65 -14.09 1.17
CA ASP A 314 0.37 -13.74 0.52
C ASP A 314 -0.83 -14.49 1.12
N GLN A 315 -0.64 -15.69 1.68
CA GLN A 315 -1.72 -16.45 2.32
C GLN A 315 -1.86 -16.17 3.82
N CYS A 316 -0.76 -15.82 4.49
CA CYS A 316 -0.72 -15.73 5.95
C CYS A 316 -0.73 -14.29 6.47
N ILE A 317 -0.13 -13.33 5.77
CA ILE A 317 -0.02 -11.91 6.17
C ILE A 317 -1.14 -11.09 5.48
N VAL A 318 -2.37 -11.61 5.55
CA VAL A 318 -3.56 -11.02 4.94
C VAL A 318 -4.75 -11.15 5.90
N TYR A 319 -5.78 -10.34 5.70
CA TYR A 319 -7.00 -10.39 6.51
C TYR A 319 -8.24 -10.78 5.66
N PRO A 320 -9.04 -11.77 6.10
CA PRO A 320 -8.75 -12.72 7.17
C PRO A 320 -7.61 -13.68 6.77
N PRO A 321 -6.79 -14.15 7.73
CA PRO A 321 -5.65 -15.01 7.43
C PRO A 321 -6.10 -16.37 6.90
N LYS A 322 -5.50 -16.83 5.79
CA LYS A 322 -5.77 -18.13 5.14
C LYS A 322 -4.53 -19.04 5.18
N CYS A 323 -3.77 -18.95 6.27
CA CYS A 323 -2.45 -19.55 6.38
C CYS A 323 -2.47 -21.09 6.46
N PRO A 324 -1.90 -21.83 5.49
CA PRO A 324 -1.76 -23.28 5.57
C PRO A 324 -0.62 -23.66 6.52
N THR A 325 -0.95 -23.99 7.78
CA THR A 325 0.05 -24.15 8.84
C THR A 325 0.96 -25.38 8.72
N ASP A 326 0.63 -26.31 7.84
CA ASP A 326 1.48 -27.45 7.46
C ASP A 326 2.53 -27.10 6.40
N LYS A 327 2.38 -25.96 5.73
CA LYS A 327 3.23 -25.51 4.61
C LYS A 327 3.89 -24.15 4.85
N CYS A 328 3.40 -23.38 5.81
CA CYS A 328 3.88 -22.04 6.11
C CYS A 328 4.10 -21.84 7.61
N LEU A 329 5.25 -21.27 7.96
CA LEU A 329 5.60 -20.87 9.33
C LEU A 329 5.80 -19.35 9.38
N CYS A 330 5.06 -18.67 10.24
CA CYS A 330 5.11 -17.21 10.36
C CYS A 330 5.60 -16.74 11.73
N TYR A 331 6.36 -15.65 11.73
CA TYR A 331 6.98 -15.07 12.93
C TYR A 331 7.17 -13.56 12.79
N GLU A 332 7.52 -12.91 13.91
CA GLU A 332 7.78 -11.47 14.02
C GLU A 332 9.19 -11.08 13.61
#